data_AF-A0A930VXN0-F1
#
_entry.id   AF-A0A930VXN0-F1
#
_cell.length_a   1.000
_cell.length_b   1.000
_cell.length_c   1.000
_cell.angle_alpha   90.00
_cell.angle_beta   90.00
_cell.angle_gamma   90.00
#
_symmetry.space_group_name_H-M   'P 1'
#
loop_
_entity.id
_entity.type
_entity.pdbx_description
1 polymer ?
#
loop_
_entity_poly.entity_id
_entity_poly.type
_entity_poly.pdbx_seq_one_letter_code
_entity_poly.pdbx_strand_id
1 'polypeptide(L)'
;NIKKLCSEAKHRYEKARQLYGSFSDSNQDLILESVRSKQEDLENDMQLQFNTYNSLAANLQASYARVQEVTPAFTTLQSATMPIEKAGPQGKKIVLLFAFIAFFGVTMYALWKEKQLKMLLGM
;
A
#
# COMPACT_ATOMS: atom_id res chain seq x y z
N ASN A 1 -12.15 -4.14 -18.92
CA ASN A 1 -11.56 -3.96 -20.27
C ASN A 1 -11.59 -2.51 -20.79
N ILE A 2 -11.53 -1.48 -19.92
CA ILE A 2 -11.63 -0.06 -20.33
C ILE A 2 -10.42 0.39 -21.17
N LYS A 3 -9.21 -0.11 -20.85
CA LYS A 3 -7.99 0.18 -21.65
C LYS A 3 -8.13 -0.24 -23.11
N LYS A 4 -8.62 -1.47 -23.36
CA LYS A 4 -8.81 -2.00 -24.71
C LYS A 4 -9.84 -1.18 -25.50
N LEU A 5 -10.95 -0.82 -24.85
CA LEU A 5 -11.99 0.00 -25.46
C LEU A 5 -11.48 1.41 -25.80
N CYS A 6 -10.67 2.01 -24.91
CA CYS A 6 -10.05 3.31 -25.15
C CYS A 6 -9.04 3.26 -26.31
N SER A 7 -8.24 2.19 -26.43
CA SER A 7 -7.31 2.03 -27.56
C SER A 7 -8.04 1.81 -28.87
N GLU A 8 -9.16 1.08 -28.86
CA GLU A 8 -9.98 0.87 -30.05
C GLU A 8 -10.65 2.18 -30.49
N ALA A 9 -11.20 2.95 -29.55
CA ALA A 9 -11.77 4.27 -29.81
C ALA A 9 -10.72 5.25 -30.37
N LYS A 10 -9.47 5.22 -29.84
CA LYS A 10 -8.37 6.01 -30.39
C LYS A 10 -8.09 5.64 -31.85
N HIS A 11 -8.04 4.35 -32.16
CA HIS A 11 -7.78 3.90 -33.52
C HIS A 11 -8.90 4.30 -34.50
N ARG A 12 -10.16 4.23 -34.06
CA ARG A 12 -11.32 4.71 -34.85
C ARG A 12 -11.22 6.22 -35.12
N TYR A 13 -10.88 7.01 -34.12
CA TYR A 13 -10.65 8.45 -34.28
C TYR A 13 -9.49 8.76 -35.24
N GLU A 14 -8.35 8.07 -35.12
CA GLU A 14 -7.22 8.25 -36.04
C GLU A 14 -7.60 7.94 -37.48
N LYS A 15 -8.38 6.88 -37.71
CA LYS A 15 -8.87 6.53 -39.05
C LYS A 15 -9.80 7.61 -39.62
N ALA A 16 -10.74 8.12 -38.82
CA ALA A 16 -11.63 9.21 -39.23
C ALA A 16 -10.84 10.50 -39.52
N ARG A 17 -9.84 10.82 -38.69
CA ARG A 17 -8.95 11.98 -38.88
C ARG A 17 -8.12 11.88 -40.15
N GLN A 18 -7.57 10.70 -40.45
CA GLN A 18 -6.84 10.46 -41.69
C GLN A 18 -7.75 10.58 -42.91
N LEU A 19 -8.98 10.06 -42.83
CA LEU A 19 -9.98 10.17 -43.89
C LEU A 19 -10.32 11.63 -44.17
N TYR A 20 -10.64 12.41 -43.13
CA TYR A 20 -10.90 13.85 -43.25
C TYR A 20 -9.70 14.60 -43.83
N GLY A 21 -8.49 14.35 -43.33
CA GLY A 21 -7.27 14.98 -43.84
C GLY A 21 -7.02 14.67 -45.32
N SER A 22 -7.10 13.39 -45.71
CA SER A 22 -6.93 12.98 -47.11
C SER A 22 -7.98 13.57 -48.05
N PHE A 23 -9.22 13.72 -47.57
CA PHE A 23 -10.31 14.33 -48.32
C PHE A 23 -10.12 15.85 -48.44
N SER A 24 -9.74 16.51 -47.35
CA SER A 24 -9.50 17.95 -47.34
C SER A 24 -8.29 18.33 -48.21
N ASP A 25 -7.19 17.58 -48.15
CA ASP A 25 -6.00 17.81 -48.97
C ASP A 25 -6.29 17.61 -50.47
N SER A 26 -7.10 16.61 -50.82
CA SER A 26 -7.45 16.34 -52.22
C SER A 26 -8.40 17.38 -52.82
N ASN A 27 -9.06 18.19 -51.98
CA ASN A 27 -10.12 19.10 -52.41
C ASN A 27 -9.97 20.52 -51.80
N GLN A 28 -8.77 21.11 -51.84
CA GLN A 28 -8.50 22.43 -51.25
C GLN A 28 -9.19 23.61 -51.98
N ASP A 29 -9.53 23.47 -53.26
CA ASP A 29 -10.06 24.57 -54.12
C ASP A 29 -11.53 24.35 -54.54
N LEU A 30 -12.44 24.10 -53.59
CA LEU A 30 -13.83 23.73 -53.91
C LEU A 30 -14.81 24.91 -53.93
N ILE A 31 -15.63 24.96 -54.99
CA ILE A 31 -16.80 25.85 -55.14
C ILE A 31 -18.13 25.06 -55.04
N LEU A 32 -18.09 23.73 -55.18
CA LEU A 32 -19.29 22.90 -55.28
C LEU A 32 -19.85 22.52 -53.89
N GLU A 33 -21.09 22.91 -53.60
CA GLU A 33 -21.69 22.71 -52.27
C GLU A 33 -21.89 21.23 -51.88
N SER A 34 -22.03 20.32 -52.83
CA SER A 34 -22.10 18.89 -52.54
C SER A 34 -20.81 18.35 -51.92
N VAL A 35 -19.65 18.88 -52.31
CA VAL A 35 -18.35 18.46 -51.77
C VAL A 35 -18.12 19.10 -50.41
N ARG A 36 -18.58 20.35 -50.21
CA ARG A 36 -18.58 21.02 -48.91
C ARG A 36 -19.40 20.27 -47.86
N SER A 37 -20.64 19.89 -48.22
CA SER A 37 -21.49 19.07 -47.35
C SER A 37 -20.80 17.74 -47.01
N LYS A 38 -20.10 17.12 -47.96
CA LYS A 38 -19.37 15.89 -47.70
C LYS A 38 -18.16 16.08 -46.76
N GLN A 39 -17.46 17.20 -46.88
CA GLN A 39 -16.38 17.56 -45.96
C GLN A 39 -16.91 17.76 -44.54
N GLU A 40 -18.04 18.45 -44.41
CA GLU A 40 -18.70 18.71 -43.13
C GLU A 40 -19.22 17.41 -42.49
N ASP A 41 -19.74 16.47 -43.27
CA ASP A 41 -20.10 15.12 -42.78
C ASP A 41 -18.88 14.38 -42.19
N LEU A 42 -17.73 14.45 -42.88
CA LEU A 42 -16.48 13.80 -42.44
C LEU A 42 -15.92 14.48 -41.19
N GLU A 43 -16.02 15.80 -41.11
CA GLU A 43 -15.64 16.57 -39.92
C GLU A 43 -16.50 16.18 -38.71
N ASN A 44 -17.82 16.09 -38.91
CA ASN A 44 -18.77 15.68 -37.88
C ASN A 44 -18.52 14.25 -37.39
N ASP A 45 -18.23 13.30 -38.28
CA ASP A 45 -17.86 11.93 -37.86
C ASP A 45 -16.55 11.93 -37.07
N MET A 46 -15.52 12.65 -37.55
CA MET A 46 -14.27 12.80 -36.80
C MET A 46 -14.52 13.37 -35.40
N GLN A 47 -15.37 14.40 -35.27
CA GLN A 47 -15.71 15.02 -34.00
C GLN A 47 -16.49 14.07 -33.09
N LEU A 48 -17.41 13.27 -33.65
CA LEU A 48 -18.15 12.25 -32.92
C LEU A 48 -17.21 11.17 -32.33
N GLN A 49 -16.26 10.69 -33.13
CA GLN A 49 -15.24 9.74 -32.66
C GLN A 49 -14.34 10.37 -31.60
N PHE A 50 -13.96 11.64 -31.76
CA PHE A 50 -13.15 12.37 -30.78
C PHE A 50 -13.86 12.49 -29.43
N ASN A 51 -15.13 12.90 -29.42
CA ASN A 51 -15.92 13.02 -28.20
C ASN A 51 -16.04 11.67 -27.47
N THR A 52 -16.24 10.58 -28.22
CA THR A 52 -16.28 9.21 -27.68
C THR A 52 -14.95 8.81 -27.04
N TYR A 53 -13.83 9.05 -27.75
CA TYR A 53 -12.49 8.80 -27.22
C TYR A 53 -12.22 9.60 -25.95
N ASN A 54 -12.53 10.90 -25.95
CA ASN A 54 -12.28 11.78 -24.81
C ASN A 54 -13.06 11.34 -23.56
N SER A 55 -14.34 10.96 -23.72
CA SER A 55 -15.15 10.40 -22.63
C SER A 55 -14.56 9.11 -22.05
N LEU A 56 -14.10 8.20 -22.91
CA LEU A 56 -13.46 6.94 -22.47
C LEU A 56 -12.12 7.19 -21.77
N ALA A 57 -11.31 8.13 -22.28
CA ALA A 57 -10.05 8.52 -21.67
C ALA A 57 -10.26 9.12 -20.28
N ALA A 58 -11.27 9.98 -20.09
CA ALA A 58 -11.64 10.52 -18.79
C ALA A 58 -12.06 9.42 -17.80
N ASN A 59 -12.88 8.46 -18.23
CA ASN A 59 -13.28 7.31 -17.40
C ASN A 59 -12.08 6.43 -17.00
N LEU A 60 -11.13 6.23 -17.92
CA LEU A 60 -9.90 5.50 -17.68
C LEU A 60 -9.02 6.24 -16.65
N GLN A 61 -8.87 7.55 -16.78
CA GLN A 61 -8.13 8.38 -15.83
C GLN A 61 -8.76 8.33 -14.43
N ALA A 62 -10.08 8.48 -14.34
CA ALA A 62 -10.81 8.38 -13.08
C ALA A 62 -10.67 7.00 -12.42
N SER A 63 -10.66 5.93 -13.23
CA SER A 63 -10.46 4.56 -12.72
C SER A 63 -9.04 4.38 -12.17
N TYR A 64 -8.03 4.95 -12.83
CA TYR A 64 -6.65 4.93 -12.31
C TYR A 64 -6.48 5.77 -11.06
N ALA A 65 -7.07 6.96 -11.01
CA ALA A 65 -7.05 7.82 -9.84
C ALA A 65 -7.63 7.09 -8.62
N ARG A 66 -8.79 6.44 -8.79
CA ARG A 66 -9.41 5.63 -7.72
C ARG A 66 -8.49 4.50 -7.22
N VAL A 67 -7.75 3.84 -8.13
CA VAL A 67 -6.78 2.80 -7.73
C VAL A 67 -5.62 3.40 -6.92
N GLN A 68 -5.14 4.58 -7.31
CA GLN A 68 -4.07 5.27 -6.58
C GLN A 68 -4.56 5.78 -5.22
N GLU A 69 -5.78 6.32 -5.13
CA GLU A 69 -6.39 6.76 -3.87
C GLU A 69 -6.56 5.61 -2.87
N VAL A 70 -6.95 4.42 -3.35
CA VAL A 70 -7.15 3.22 -2.51
C VAL A 70 -5.85 2.53 -2.14
N THR A 71 -4.73 2.88 -2.77
CA THR A 71 -3.40 2.34 -2.43
C THR A 71 -2.67 3.33 -1.52
N PRO A 72 -2.88 3.30 -0.18
CA PRO A 72 -2.09 4.13 0.70
C PRO A 72 -0.61 3.74 0.61
N ALA A 73 0.28 4.68 0.88
CA ALA A 73 1.68 4.38 1.14
C ALA A 73 1.74 3.45 2.37
N PHE A 74 1.93 2.15 2.14
CA PHE A 74 2.14 1.17 3.18
C PHE A 74 3.48 1.48 3.87
N THR A 75 3.44 2.31 4.89
CA THR A 75 4.47 2.24 5.92
C THR A 75 4.22 0.92 6.65
N THR A 76 5.22 0.04 6.71
CA THR A 76 5.13 -1.18 7.50
C THR A 76 4.99 -0.76 8.96
N LEU A 77 3.76 -0.69 9.47
CA LEU A 77 3.51 -0.58 10.90
C LEU A 77 4.18 -1.80 11.52
N GLN A 78 5.26 -1.60 12.28
CA GLN A 78 5.90 -2.67 13.03
C GLN A 78 4.81 -3.31 13.89
N SER A 79 4.51 -4.58 13.63
CA SER A 79 3.51 -5.32 14.39
C SER A 79 3.89 -5.25 15.86
N ALA A 80 2.93 -4.86 16.71
CA ALA A 80 3.13 -4.75 18.15
C ALA A 80 3.64 -6.11 18.68
N THR A 81 4.94 -6.19 18.94
CA THR A 81 5.55 -7.37 19.56
C THR A 81 5.13 -7.35 21.03
N MET A 82 4.20 -8.24 21.37
CA MET A 82 3.85 -8.53 22.76
C MET A 82 5.11 -9.06 23.47
N PRO A 83 5.55 -8.45 24.58
CA PRO A 83 6.68 -8.98 25.35
C PRO A 83 6.35 -10.40 25.81
N ILE A 84 7.15 -11.37 25.34
CA ILE A 84 6.98 -12.80 25.63
C ILE A 84 7.35 -13.10 27.10
N GLU A 85 8.11 -12.20 27.72
CA GLU A 85 8.52 -12.31 29.12
C GLU A 85 7.79 -11.28 29.99
N LYS A 86 7.27 -11.76 31.12
CA LYS A 86 6.65 -10.92 32.13
C LYS A 86 7.73 -10.00 32.72
N ALA A 87 7.62 -8.70 32.49
CA ALA A 87 8.44 -7.66 33.13
C ALA A 87 8.18 -7.49 34.65
N GLY A 88 7.48 -8.45 35.28
CA GLY A 88 7.16 -8.43 36.70
C GLY A 88 8.32 -8.92 37.57
N PRO A 89 8.19 -8.84 38.92
CA PRO A 89 9.22 -9.30 39.84
C PRO A 89 9.51 -10.78 39.61
N GLN A 90 10.79 -11.12 39.45
CA GLN A 90 11.24 -12.48 39.18
C GLN A 90 11.04 -13.35 40.43
N GLY A 91 9.83 -13.89 40.60
CA GLY A 91 9.41 -14.63 41.80
C GLY A 91 10.37 -15.75 42.22
N LYS A 92 11.03 -16.40 41.24
CA LYS A 92 12.07 -17.41 41.48
C LYS A 92 13.26 -16.87 42.28
N LYS A 93 13.70 -15.63 42.00
CA LYS A 93 14.82 -15.00 42.72
C LYS A 93 14.47 -14.66 44.16
N ILE A 94 13.24 -14.19 44.40
CA ILE A 94 12.76 -13.83 45.73
C ILE A 94 12.70 -15.08 46.62
N VAL A 95 12.11 -16.17 46.12
CA VAL A 95 12.01 -17.44 46.86
C VAL A 95 13.41 -17.99 47.18
N LEU A 96 14.33 -17.95 46.22
CA LEU A 96 15.70 -18.43 46.42
C LEU A 96 16.44 -17.62 47.50
N LEU A 97 16.29 -16.30 47.51
CA LEU A 97 16.90 -15.44 48.54
C LEU A 97 16.39 -15.76 49.95
N PHE A 98 15.07 -15.87 50.12
CA PHE A 98 14.48 -16.16 51.44
C PHE A 98 14.83 -17.57 51.93
N ALA A 99 14.90 -18.57 51.03
CA ALA A 99 15.33 -19.91 51.37
C ALA A 99 16.78 -19.94 51.89
N PHE A 100 17.68 -19.20 51.23
CA PHE A 100 19.07 -19.06 51.68
C PHE A 100 19.18 -18.38 53.05
N ILE A 101 18.46 -17.27 53.25
CA ILE A 101 18.48 -16.56 54.54
C ILE A 101 17.94 -17.45 55.66
N ALA A 102 16.85 -18.19 55.43
CA ALA A 102 16.29 -19.12 56.41
C ALA A 102 17.26 -20.26 56.73
N PHE A 103 17.90 -20.85 55.70
CA PHE A 103 18.88 -21.91 55.89
C PHE A 103 20.05 -21.46 56.76
N PHE A 104 20.69 -20.34 56.41
CA PHE A 104 21.80 -19.78 57.19
C PHE A 104 21.36 -19.29 58.56
N GLY A 105 20.18 -18.68 58.68
CA GLY A 105 19.64 -18.23 59.96
C GLY A 105 19.43 -19.38 60.95
N VAL A 106 18.84 -20.50 60.48
CA VAL A 106 18.62 -21.68 61.31
C VAL A 106 19.95 -22.38 61.65
N THR A 107 20.86 -22.54 60.69
CA THR A 107 22.19 -23.13 60.99
C THR A 107 22.99 -22.27 61.96
N MET A 108 23.00 -20.95 61.79
CA MET A 108 23.71 -20.04 62.69
C MET A 108 23.08 -20.03 64.09
N TYR A 109 21.75 -20.06 64.19
CA TYR A 109 21.05 -20.17 65.47
C TYR A 109 21.32 -21.51 66.18
N ALA A 110 21.28 -22.62 65.45
CA ALA A 110 21.58 -23.95 65.99
C ALA A 110 23.04 -24.04 66.50
N LEU A 111 23.99 -23.54 65.72
CA LEU A 111 25.42 -23.49 66.11
C LEU A 111 25.67 -22.58 67.32
N TRP A 112 24.92 -21.49 67.44
CA TRP A 112 25.02 -20.58 68.60
C TRP A 112 24.42 -21.22 69.85
N LYS A 113 23.28 -21.91 69.71
CA LYS A 113 22.62 -22.65 70.80
C LYS A 113 23.50 -23.78 71.35
N GLU A 114 24.21 -24.49 70.49
CA GLU A 114 25.08 -25.60 70.90
C GLU A 114 26.47 -25.14 71.39
N LYS A 115 26.78 -23.82 71.39
CA LYS A 115 28.10 -23.24 71.76
C LYS A 115 29.32 -23.84 71.02
N GLN A 116 29.09 -24.63 69.97
CA GLN A 116 30.10 -25.26 69.10
C GLN A 116 30.75 -24.27 68.12
N LEU A 117 30.20 -23.05 68.01
CA LEU A 117 30.68 -22.00 67.09
C LEU A 117 32.16 -21.63 67.30
N LYS A 118 32.68 -21.78 68.53
CA LYS A 118 34.09 -21.58 68.87
C LYS A 118 35.01 -22.71 68.37
N MET A 119 34.53 -23.95 68.40
CA MET A 119 35.30 -25.14 67.99
C MET A 119 35.47 -25.25 66.48
N LEU A 120 34.49 -24.77 65.70
CA LEU A 120 34.54 -24.74 64.23
C LEU A 120 35.34 -23.54 63.68
N LEU A 121 35.42 -22.42 64.40
CA LEU A 121 36.12 -21.21 63.97
C LEU A 121 37.54 -21.07 64.53
N GLY A 122 38.04 -22.07 65.27
CA GLY A 122 39.42 -22.14 65.72
C GLY A 122 39.84 -21.00 66.66
N MET A 123 39.03 -20.70 67.69
CA MET A 123 39.44 -19.96 68.89
C MET A 123 38.84 -20.56 70.16
#